data_AF-A0A6S6T771-F1
#
_entry.id   AF-A0A6S6T771-F1
#
_cell.length_a   1.000
_cell.length_b   1.000
_cell.length_c   1.000
_cell.angle_alpha   90.00
_cell.angle_beta   90.00
_cell.angle_gamma   90.00
#
_symmetry.space_group_name_H-M   'P 1'
#
loop_
_entity.id
_entity.type
_entity.pdbx_description
1 polymer ?
#
loop_
_entity_poly.entity_id
_entity_poly.type
_entity_poly.pdbx_seq_one_letter_code
_entity_poly.pdbx_strand_id
1 'polypeptide(L)'
;MFTTQSILLVIIVAILLINFQTIITVFMVYFMKLRDVAIRIVQKEEIASEIKEIIKPYEELLIKNGFVYKSAIEYNNMLEMVDQPQHTFYYFNEEKSIHALLATQPYKGALQTVVLEYSTFYESYHIATTYDCFKYNLPKIESVSAFDHYHGSFQKSFDSHLKDRELKGQVIRQEALDPESLAQYMDFQVNEILEVLEKENIIKNTNAGLKYTFSIPFIKYIHSILKGHKFTSKVLSEQHKHTETEPKNNANFAFKNSEELALAQELTYKPKEQDKQSKIRTFIISGLAFVLFFGLIGIPFAILPMLLVILIIHELGHFYAMRFFGYKDTSIFFIPLFGAAAKGEKENVTAFQEFIVYLAGPVPGMLISIAIGLFMLNDPSLLENALLKEYAIMSFALNYLNLLPIFPLDGGKIVQTLLFSRYPKVQFYFFLISLLAIIISALLLESIILGVFALLLFFAINHNHHIATLIAKVLTVKNDDVLSDKVIKILVNDERYKEIPFARKGSMLKQALKVLNLKKPSLLVMLIGMSIYLVLLVPPIWFYFFVLG
;
A
#
# COMPACT_ATOMS: atom_id res chain seq x y z
N MET A 1 37.25 -8.89 -1.74
CA MET A 1 36.80 -9.90 -0.75
C MET A 1 35.99 -9.16 0.30
N PHE A 2 34.71 -9.50 0.50
CA PHE A 2 33.88 -8.79 1.49
C PHE A 2 34.48 -8.96 2.90
N THR A 3 34.65 -7.84 3.61
CA THR A 3 35.18 -7.86 4.97
C THR A 3 34.14 -8.44 5.94
N THR A 4 34.58 -8.89 7.12
CA THR A 4 33.66 -9.34 8.20
C THR A 4 32.64 -8.26 8.55
N GLN A 5 33.01 -6.97 8.46
CA GLN A 5 32.11 -5.84 8.65
C GLN A 5 31.08 -5.71 7.52
N SER A 6 31.50 -5.93 6.27
CA SER A 6 30.57 -5.97 5.12
C SER A 6 29.56 -7.11 5.24
N ILE A 7 29.98 -8.29 5.73
CA ILE A 7 29.09 -9.43 5.97
C ILE A 7 28.09 -9.13 7.09
N LEU A 8 28.56 -8.56 8.21
CA LEU A 8 27.68 -8.15 9.31
C LEU A 8 26.66 -7.10 8.86
N LEU A 9 27.06 -6.14 8.04
CA LEU A 9 26.18 -5.13 7.47
C LEU A 9 25.12 -5.77 6.55
N VAL A 10 25.50 -6.72 5.70
CA VAL A 10 24.54 -7.49 4.88
C VAL A 10 23.54 -8.24 5.75
N ILE A 11 24.00 -8.84 6.86
CA ILE A 11 23.11 -9.53 7.82
C ILE A 11 22.13 -8.53 8.47
N ILE A 12 22.62 -7.38 8.93
CA ILE A 12 21.76 -6.33 9.52
C ILE A 12 20.74 -5.83 8.51
N VAL A 13 21.17 -5.52 7.29
CA VAL A 13 20.28 -5.09 6.20
C VAL A 13 19.28 -6.19 5.86
N ALA A 14 19.70 -7.45 5.82
CA ALA A 14 18.79 -8.58 5.60
C ALA A 14 17.75 -8.68 6.72
N ILE A 15 18.15 -8.57 8.00
CA ILE A 15 17.22 -8.55 9.14
C ILE A 15 16.26 -7.37 9.04
N LEU A 16 16.77 -6.17 8.71
CA LEU A 16 15.94 -4.98 8.52
C LEU A 16 14.98 -5.15 7.35
N LEU A 17 15.40 -5.74 6.23
CA LEU A 17 14.57 -6.02 5.07
C LEU A 17 13.48 -7.06 5.36
N ILE A 18 13.85 -8.15 6.05
CA ILE A 18 12.91 -9.19 6.50
C ILE A 18 11.82 -8.59 7.39
N ASN A 19 12.21 -7.65 8.26
CA ASN A 19 11.30 -6.99 9.19
C ASN A 19 10.80 -5.62 8.71
N PHE A 20 11.16 -5.20 7.50
CA PHE A 20 10.95 -3.83 7.02
C PHE A 20 9.48 -3.47 7.00
N GLN A 21 8.66 -4.39 6.50
CA GLN A 21 7.21 -4.26 6.48
C GLN A 21 6.66 -4.05 7.90
N THR A 22 7.14 -4.81 8.89
CA THR A 22 6.75 -4.67 10.29
C THR A 22 7.16 -3.32 10.84
N ILE A 23 8.43 -2.93 10.66
CA ILE A 23 8.97 -1.66 11.14
C ILE A 23 8.18 -0.48 10.56
N ILE A 24 7.99 -0.45 9.25
CA ILE A 24 7.21 0.61 8.59
C ILE A 24 5.77 0.63 9.08
N THR A 25 5.12 -0.54 9.21
CA THR A 25 3.74 -0.59 9.66
C THR A 25 3.61 -0.11 11.11
N VAL A 26 4.54 -0.49 11.99
CA VAL A 26 4.60 0.01 13.38
C VAL A 26 4.69 1.53 13.40
N PHE A 27 5.62 2.11 12.63
CA PHE A 27 5.72 3.57 12.54
C PHE A 27 4.46 4.20 11.94
N MET A 28 3.92 3.65 10.86
CA MET A 28 2.73 4.17 10.19
C MET A 28 1.52 4.16 11.14
N VAL A 29 1.27 3.05 11.82
CA VAL A 29 0.14 2.88 12.75
C VAL A 29 0.32 3.72 14.01
N TYR A 30 1.55 3.84 14.52
CA TYR A 30 1.83 4.67 15.71
C TYR A 30 1.38 6.13 15.54
N PHE A 31 1.49 6.68 14.33
CA PHE A 31 1.05 8.05 14.04
C PHE A 31 -0.41 8.17 13.61
N MET A 32 -1.17 7.08 13.59
CA MET A 32 -2.61 7.12 13.35
C MET A 32 -3.33 7.60 14.61
N LYS A 33 -4.47 8.25 14.37
CA LYS A 33 -5.41 8.64 15.42
C LYS A 33 -6.61 7.71 15.40
N LEU A 34 -7.06 7.35 16.59
CA LEU A 34 -8.29 6.61 16.80
C LEU A 34 -9.40 7.61 17.11
N ARG A 35 -10.62 7.29 16.65
CA ARG A 35 -11.85 8.01 16.95
C ARG A 35 -12.91 7.03 17.43
N ASP A 36 -13.88 7.54 18.16
CA ASP A 36 -15.03 6.75 18.59
C ASP A 36 -15.86 6.28 17.39
N VAL A 37 -16.49 5.13 17.57
CA VAL A 37 -17.36 4.52 16.55
C VAL A 37 -18.79 5.04 16.77
N ALA A 38 -19.22 5.96 15.93
CA ALA A 38 -20.59 6.42 15.84
C ALA A 38 -21.42 5.41 15.03
N ILE A 39 -22.38 4.77 15.71
CA ILE A 39 -23.29 3.78 15.12
C ILE A 39 -24.64 4.43 14.85
N ARG A 40 -25.18 4.21 13.66
CA ARG A 40 -26.50 4.66 13.24
C ARG A 40 -27.31 3.47 12.74
N ILE A 41 -28.52 3.30 13.26
CA ILE A 41 -29.48 2.34 12.71
C ILE A 41 -30.00 2.89 11.38
N VAL A 42 -30.00 2.07 10.34
CA VAL A 42 -30.37 2.48 8.98
C VAL A 42 -31.34 1.47 8.36
N GLN A 43 -32.21 1.95 7.48
CA GLN A 43 -33.05 1.06 6.68
C GLN A 43 -32.25 0.49 5.51
N LYS A 44 -32.53 -0.76 5.12
CA LYS A 44 -31.79 -1.42 4.03
C LYS A 44 -31.94 -0.67 2.71
N GLU A 45 -33.09 -0.03 2.52
CA GLU A 45 -33.47 0.74 1.34
C GLU A 45 -32.61 1.99 1.18
N GLU A 46 -32.23 2.64 2.29
CA GLU A 46 -31.40 3.85 2.34
C GLU A 46 -29.94 3.58 1.96
N ILE A 47 -29.48 2.33 2.12
CA ILE A 47 -28.11 1.94 1.78
C ILE A 47 -27.94 1.91 0.25
N ALA A 48 -26.80 2.43 -0.22
CA ALA A 48 -26.45 2.50 -1.63
C ALA A 48 -26.59 1.14 -2.35
N SER A 49 -27.10 1.16 -3.59
CA SER A 49 -27.35 -0.03 -4.41
C SER A 49 -26.10 -0.90 -4.60
N GLU A 50 -24.94 -0.26 -4.71
CA GLU A 50 -23.66 -0.90 -4.97
C GLU A 50 -23.21 -1.74 -3.77
N ILE A 51 -23.46 -1.23 -2.55
CA ILE A 51 -23.18 -1.97 -1.32
C ILE A 51 -24.11 -3.19 -1.23
N LYS A 52 -25.39 -3.02 -1.57
CA LYS A 52 -26.37 -4.11 -1.61
C LYS A 52 -25.97 -5.20 -2.61
N GLU A 53 -25.49 -4.84 -3.79
CA GLU A 53 -25.00 -5.81 -4.78
C GLU A 53 -23.68 -6.49 -4.36
N ILE A 54 -22.80 -5.80 -3.62
CA ILE A 54 -21.60 -6.43 -3.04
C ILE A 54 -21.97 -7.53 -2.03
N ILE A 55 -22.98 -7.29 -1.19
CA ILE A 55 -23.35 -8.25 -0.13
C ILE A 55 -24.28 -9.38 -0.61
N LYS A 56 -24.98 -9.17 -1.73
CA LYS A 56 -26.04 -10.07 -2.23
C LYS A 56 -25.64 -11.56 -2.33
N PRO A 57 -24.46 -11.94 -2.85
CA PRO A 57 -24.09 -13.36 -2.93
C PRO A 57 -24.01 -14.03 -1.55
N TYR A 58 -23.63 -13.26 -0.54
CA TYR A 58 -23.50 -13.69 0.85
C TYR A 58 -24.84 -13.73 1.55
N GLU A 59 -25.71 -12.75 1.28
CA GLU A 59 -27.10 -12.76 1.73
C GLU A 59 -27.87 -13.96 1.19
N GLU A 60 -27.74 -14.28 -0.10
CA GLU A 60 -28.39 -15.46 -0.70
C GLU A 60 -27.93 -16.76 -0.02
N LEU A 61 -26.65 -16.87 0.35
CA LEU A 61 -26.12 -18.00 1.12
C LEU A 61 -26.74 -18.08 2.51
N LEU A 62 -26.90 -16.95 3.20
CA LEU A 62 -27.53 -16.89 4.52
C LEU A 62 -29.01 -17.30 4.44
N ILE A 63 -29.76 -16.75 3.48
CA ILE A 63 -31.18 -17.08 3.28
C ILE A 63 -31.34 -18.58 2.97
N LYS A 64 -30.47 -19.15 2.13
CA LYS A 64 -30.46 -20.59 1.85
C LYS A 64 -30.22 -21.45 3.10
N ASN A 65 -29.49 -20.94 4.08
CA ASN A 65 -29.24 -21.59 5.38
C ASN A 65 -30.31 -21.26 6.44
N GLY A 66 -31.45 -20.66 6.06
CA GLY A 66 -32.58 -20.38 6.95
C GLY A 66 -32.43 -19.12 7.79
N PHE A 67 -31.51 -18.22 7.45
CA PHE A 67 -31.40 -16.93 8.10
C PHE A 67 -32.41 -15.92 7.52
N VAL A 68 -32.98 -15.11 8.39
CA VAL A 68 -33.94 -14.05 8.04
C VAL A 68 -33.33 -12.70 8.36
N TYR A 69 -33.36 -11.76 7.41
CA TYR A 69 -32.91 -10.39 7.63
C TYR A 69 -33.73 -9.72 8.74
N LYS A 70 -33.06 -8.99 9.64
CA LYS A 70 -33.72 -8.30 10.77
C LYS A 70 -33.45 -6.79 10.75
N SER A 71 -32.20 -6.37 10.61
CA SER A 71 -31.84 -4.94 10.65
C SER A 71 -30.48 -4.65 10.02
N ALA A 72 -30.15 -3.37 9.84
CA ALA A 72 -28.85 -2.92 9.40
C ALA A 72 -28.39 -1.70 10.22
N ILE A 73 -27.08 -1.59 10.37
CA ILE A 73 -26.43 -0.44 10.99
C ILE A 73 -25.35 0.10 10.07
N GLU A 74 -25.11 1.39 10.15
CA GLU A 74 -24.00 2.11 9.52
C GLU A 74 -23.10 2.65 10.63
N TYR A 75 -21.79 2.58 10.43
CA TYR A 75 -20.81 3.09 11.38
C TYR A 75 -19.56 3.61 10.69
N ASN A 76 -18.88 4.55 11.33
CA ASN A 76 -17.57 5.04 10.89
C ASN A 76 -16.45 4.07 11.33
N ASN A 77 -15.34 4.09 10.59
CA ASN A 77 -14.17 3.33 11.00
C ASN A 77 -13.47 3.99 12.21
N MET A 78 -12.98 3.16 13.13
CA MET A 78 -12.22 3.60 14.31
C MET A 78 -10.93 4.35 13.95
N LEU A 79 -10.31 4.06 12.80
CA LEU A 79 -9.16 4.80 12.30
C LEU A 79 -9.64 6.07 11.59
N GLU A 80 -9.22 7.24 12.09
CA GLU A 80 -9.66 8.55 11.58
C GLU A 80 -9.35 8.77 10.09
N MET A 81 -8.32 8.10 9.56
CA MET A 81 -7.91 8.18 8.15
C MET A 81 -8.82 7.39 7.19
N VAL A 82 -9.70 6.52 7.70
CA VAL A 82 -10.65 5.74 6.93
C VAL A 82 -12.03 6.37 7.08
N ASP A 83 -12.44 7.15 6.10
CA ASP A 83 -13.70 7.89 6.12
C ASP A 83 -14.84 7.18 5.38
N GLN A 84 -14.56 5.99 4.84
CA GLN A 84 -15.57 5.15 4.24
C GLN A 84 -16.54 4.64 5.33
N PRO A 85 -17.85 4.92 5.24
CA PRO A 85 -18.82 4.32 6.14
C PRO A 85 -18.90 2.82 5.90
N GLN A 86 -19.03 2.06 6.97
CA GLN A 86 -19.18 0.62 6.96
C GLN A 86 -20.61 0.27 7.36
N HIS A 87 -21.10 -0.85 6.83
CA HIS A 87 -22.44 -1.33 7.09
C HIS A 87 -22.36 -2.75 7.61
N THR A 88 -23.16 -3.05 8.63
CA THR A 88 -23.39 -4.43 9.09
C THR A 88 -24.86 -4.76 8.90
N PHE A 89 -25.12 -5.87 8.21
CA PHE A 89 -26.45 -6.40 7.98
C PHE A 89 -26.65 -7.60 8.90
N TYR A 90 -27.69 -7.55 9.71
CA TYR A 90 -27.99 -8.56 10.71
C TYR A 90 -29.08 -9.51 10.22
N TYR A 91 -28.79 -10.79 10.34
CA TYR A 91 -29.72 -11.87 10.04
C TYR A 91 -29.79 -12.83 11.23
N PHE A 92 -30.96 -13.43 11.42
CA PHE A 92 -31.20 -14.37 12.50
C PHE A 92 -31.78 -15.68 11.98
N ASN A 93 -31.24 -16.80 12.44
CA ASN A 93 -31.81 -18.11 12.23
C ASN A 93 -32.55 -18.54 13.51
N GLU A 94 -33.87 -18.56 13.46
CA GLU A 94 -34.73 -18.86 14.62
C GLU A 94 -34.61 -20.32 15.07
N GLU A 95 -34.61 -21.27 14.12
CA GLU A 95 -34.52 -22.71 14.40
C GLU A 95 -33.23 -23.08 15.14
N LYS A 96 -32.12 -22.45 14.75
CA LYS A 96 -30.80 -22.73 15.31
C LYS A 96 -30.42 -21.75 16.40
N SER A 97 -31.12 -20.62 16.55
CA SER A 97 -30.74 -19.51 17.45
C SER A 97 -29.33 -18.98 17.16
N ILE A 98 -29.06 -18.62 15.90
CA ILE A 98 -27.76 -18.09 15.45
C ILE A 98 -27.95 -16.71 14.84
N HIS A 99 -27.03 -15.82 15.19
CA HIS A 99 -26.93 -14.46 14.68
C HIS A 99 -25.85 -14.41 13.61
N ALA A 100 -26.17 -13.89 12.43
CA ALA A 100 -25.20 -13.66 11.37
C ALA A 100 -25.04 -12.16 11.13
N LEU A 101 -23.81 -11.68 11.19
CA LEU A 101 -23.45 -10.29 10.99
C LEU A 101 -22.58 -10.18 9.74
N LEU A 102 -23.16 -9.67 8.68
CA LEU A 102 -22.50 -9.48 7.40
C LEU A 102 -22.01 -8.03 7.30
N ALA A 103 -20.71 -7.82 7.51
CA ALA A 103 -20.10 -6.50 7.63
C ALA A 103 -19.24 -6.15 6.40
N THR A 104 -19.47 -4.99 5.78
CA THR A 104 -18.63 -4.49 4.68
C THR A 104 -17.29 -3.98 5.18
N GLN A 105 -16.22 -4.26 4.44
CA GLN A 105 -14.88 -3.78 4.76
C GLN A 105 -14.51 -2.52 3.95
N PRO A 106 -13.55 -1.70 4.43
CA PRO A 106 -13.00 -0.61 3.63
C PRO A 106 -12.37 -1.19 2.35
N TYR A 107 -12.65 -0.60 1.19
CA TYR A 107 -12.16 -1.17 -0.08
C TYR A 107 -10.64 -1.17 -0.16
N LYS A 108 -10.01 -0.15 0.40
CA LYS A 108 -8.55 0.01 0.35
C LYS A 108 -7.87 -0.88 1.40
N GLY A 109 -7.12 -1.87 0.93
CA GLY A 109 -6.24 -2.68 1.77
C GLY A 109 -6.90 -3.88 2.45
N ALA A 110 -8.22 -4.05 2.33
CA ALA A 110 -8.90 -5.24 2.83
C ALA A 110 -8.54 -6.48 2.00
N LEU A 111 -8.52 -7.65 2.64
CA LEU A 111 -8.30 -8.93 1.97
C LEU A 111 -9.58 -9.48 1.30
N GLN A 112 -10.73 -9.06 1.80
CA GLN A 112 -12.07 -9.42 1.31
C GLN A 112 -12.96 -8.18 1.34
N THR A 113 -14.03 -8.21 0.56
CA THR A 113 -15.01 -7.13 0.45
C THR A 113 -15.98 -7.09 1.63
N VAL A 114 -16.25 -8.25 2.22
CA VAL A 114 -17.13 -8.45 3.37
C VAL A 114 -16.48 -9.41 4.36
N VAL A 115 -16.86 -9.27 5.62
CA VAL A 115 -16.60 -10.24 6.69
C VAL A 115 -17.94 -10.75 7.17
N LEU A 116 -18.04 -12.07 7.33
CA LEU A 116 -19.21 -12.70 7.91
C LEU A 116 -18.84 -13.29 9.26
N GLU A 117 -19.60 -12.91 10.26
CA GLU A 117 -19.50 -13.40 11.63
C GLU A 117 -20.76 -14.18 11.99
N TYR A 118 -20.59 -15.34 12.62
CA TYR A 118 -21.68 -16.09 13.25
C TYR A 118 -21.54 -16.03 14.76
N SER A 119 -22.60 -15.61 15.45
CA SER A 119 -22.62 -15.41 16.89
C SER A 119 -23.79 -16.13 17.55
N THR A 120 -23.55 -16.67 18.74
CA THR A 120 -24.54 -17.26 19.65
C THR A 120 -24.43 -16.55 20.99
N PHE A 121 -25.54 -16.02 21.49
CA PHE A 121 -25.63 -15.31 22.76
C PHE A 121 -26.17 -16.23 23.85
N TYR A 122 -25.65 -16.13 25.07
CA TYR A 122 -26.09 -16.95 26.20
C TYR A 122 -26.80 -16.12 27.27
N GLU A 123 -27.63 -16.75 28.10
CA GLU A 123 -28.31 -16.08 29.22
C GLU A 123 -27.33 -15.41 30.17
N SER A 124 -26.13 -15.99 30.34
CA SER A 124 -25.02 -15.46 31.13
C SER A 124 -24.38 -14.18 30.59
N TYR A 125 -24.83 -13.67 29.43
CA TYR A 125 -24.21 -12.59 28.66
C TYR A 125 -22.86 -12.97 28.02
N HIS A 126 -22.42 -14.22 28.14
CA HIS A 126 -21.31 -14.74 27.34
C HIS A 126 -21.70 -14.79 25.86
N ILE A 127 -20.70 -14.75 24.98
CA ILE A 127 -20.91 -14.79 23.53
C ILE A 127 -19.94 -15.78 22.91
N ALA A 128 -20.44 -16.68 22.06
CA ALA A 128 -19.60 -17.48 21.18
C ALA A 128 -19.68 -16.88 19.79
N THR A 129 -18.54 -16.53 19.20
CA THR A 129 -18.46 -15.94 17.86
C THR A 129 -17.46 -16.70 17.01
N THR A 130 -17.83 -16.99 15.77
CA THR A 130 -16.96 -17.62 14.78
C THR A 130 -16.78 -16.67 13.61
N TYR A 131 -15.54 -16.27 13.40
CA TYR A 131 -15.09 -15.54 12.23
C TYR A 131 -14.58 -16.52 11.17
N ASP A 132 -14.47 -16.03 9.94
CA ASP A 132 -13.65 -16.67 8.92
C ASP A 132 -12.58 -15.69 8.47
N CYS A 133 -11.32 -16.06 8.67
CA CYS A 133 -10.17 -15.32 8.14
C CYS A 133 -9.98 -13.90 8.73
N PHE A 134 -10.42 -13.64 9.97
CA PHE A 134 -10.43 -12.30 10.56
C PHE A 134 -9.92 -12.20 12.02
N LYS A 135 -9.96 -13.29 12.81
CA LYS A 135 -9.76 -13.26 14.27
C LYS A 135 -8.41 -12.71 14.72
N TYR A 136 -7.36 -12.83 13.90
CA TYR A 136 -6.02 -12.36 14.25
C TYR A 136 -5.92 -10.86 14.56
N ASN A 137 -6.94 -10.08 14.19
CA ASN A 137 -7.05 -8.65 14.49
C ASN A 137 -7.65 -8.35 15.87
N LEU A 138 -8.12 -9.35 16.60
CA LEU A 138 -8.90 -9.15 17.82
C LEU A 138 -8.11 -9.57 19.06
N PRO A 139 -8.03 -8.72 20.10
CA PRO A 139 -7.51 -9.14 21.40
C PRO A 139 -8.43 -10.18 22.04
N LYS A 140 -7.92 -10.90 23.05
CA LYS A 140 -8.73 -11.85 23.80
C LYS A 140 -9.63 -11.08 24.77
N ILE A 141 -10.94 -11.27 24.61
CA ILE A 141 -11.99 -10.70 25.48
C ILE A 141 -12.55 -11.82 26.34
N GLU A 142 -12.70 -11.60 27.66
CA GLU A 142 -13.10 -12.67 28.59
C GLU A 142 -14.55 -13.13 28.38
N SER A 143 -15.44 -12.21 28.07
CA SER A 143 -16.88 -12.43 27.81
C SER A 143 -17.16 -13.03 26.42
N VAL A 144 -16.13 -13.25 25.59
CA VAL A 144 -16.27 -13.69 24.20
C VAL A 144 -15.39 -14.89 23.89
N SER A 145 -16.02 -16.03 23.59
CA SER A 145 -15.36 -17.18 22.97
C SER A 145 -15.27 -16.97 21.46
N ALA A 146 -14.16 -16.40 20.99
CA ALA A 146 -13.91 -16.18 19.56
C ALA A 146 -13.21 -17.38 18.89
N PHE A 147 -13.74 -17.85 17.76
CA PHE A 147 -13.21 -18.94 16.94
C PHE A 147 -12.89 -18.45 15.52
N ASP A 148 -11.88 -19.03 14.90
CA ASP A 148 -11.58 -18.81 13.48
C ASP A 148 -10.77 -20.01 12.98
N HIS A 149 -11.40 -20.77 12.08
CA HIS A 149 -10.84 -21.98 11.51
C HIS A 149 -10.14 -21.72 10.17
N TYR A 150 -10.17 -20.47 9.69
CA TYR A 150 -9.55 -20.05 8.44
C TYR A 150 -9.93 -20.97 7.27
N HIS A 151 -11.23 -21.19 7.10
CA HIS A 151 -11.74 -22.03 6.01
C HIS A 151 -11.73 -21.29 4.67
N GLY A 152 -11.84 -19.96 4.70
CA GLY A 152 -12.17 -19.12 3.55
C GLY A 152 -13.61 -19.34 3.05
N SER A 153 -14.37 -20.25 3.66
CA SER A 153 -15.73 -20.59 3.27
C SER A 153 -16.70 -20.28 4.39
N PHE A 154 -17.63 -19.39 4.08
CA PHE A 154 -18.70 -18.99 4.99
C PHE A 154 -19.62 -20.16 5.37
N GLN A 155 -19.81 -21.14 4.48
CA GLN A 155 -20.54 -22.36 4.82
C GLN A 155 -19.78 -23.23 5.81
N LYS A 156 -18.48 -23.48 5.57
CA LYS A 156 -17.67 -24.27 6.51
C LYS A 156 -17.51 -23.57 7.86
N SER A 157 -17.43 -22.23 7.85
CA SER A 157 -17.44 -21.41 9.06
C SER A 157 -18.74 -21.56 9.85
N PHE A 158 -19.89 -21.57 9.17
CA PHE A 158 -21.18 -21.87 9.79
C PHE A 158 -21.24 -23.27 10.41
N ASP A 159 -20.78 -24.28 9.68
CA ASP A 159 -20.74 -25.67 10.17
C ASP A 159 -19.81 -25.84 11.38
N SER A 160 -18.70 -25.09 11.41
CA SER A 160 -17.80 -24.99 12.57
C SER A 160 -18.48 -24.30 13.75
N HIS A 161 -19.18 -23.18 13.52
CA HIS A 161 -19.86 -22.42 14.57
C HIS A 161 -20.90 -23.27 15.31
N LEU A 162 -21.66 -24.09 14.57
CA LEU A 162 -22.62 -25.03 15.15
C LEU A 162 -22.01 -26.01 16.16
N LYS A 163 -20.72 -26.32 16.02
CA LYS A 163 -19.98 -27.19 16.94
C LYS A 163 -19.34 -26.39 18.08
N ASP A 164 -18.73 -25.26 17.75
CA ASP A 164 -17.95 -24.45 18.70
C ASP A 164 -18.82 -23.77 19.76
N ARG A 165 -20.09 -23.51 19.45
CA ARG A 165 -21.05 -22.88 20.37
C ARG A 165 -21.54 -23.79 21.50
N GLU A 166 -21.23 -25.08 21.50
CA GLU A 166 -21.70 -25.98 22.56
C GLU A 166 -20.83 -25.83 23.83
N LEU A 167 -20.95 -24.68 24.50
CA LEU A 167 -20.20 -24.34 25.71
C LEU A 167 -20.85 -24.96 26.95
N LYS A 168 -20.05 -25.65 27.76
CA LYS A 168 -20.55 -26.35 28.97
C LYS A 168 -21.16 -25.35 29.96
N GLY A 169 -22.36 -25.68 30.44
CA GLY A 169 -23.06 -24.91 31.48
C GLY A 169 -23.67 -23.59 31.00
N GLN A 170 -23.68 -23.35 29.69
CA GLN A 170 -24.28 -22.17 29.08
C GLN A 170 -25.65 -22.50 28.49
N VAL A 171 -26.59 -21.56 28.60
CA VAL A 171 -27.94 -21.66 28.02
C VAL A 171 -28.05 -20.63 26.90
N ILE A 172 -28.39 -21.09 25.69
CA ILE A 172 -28.49 -20.27 24.49
C ILE A 172 -29.76 -19.41 24.54
N ARG A 173 -29.62 -18.10 24.28
CA ARG A 173 -30.76 -17.21 24.05
C ARG A 173 -31.34 -17.47 22.66
N GLN A 174 -32.66 -17.54 22.58
CA GLN A 174 -33.38 -17.89 21.35
C GLN A 174 -33.99 -16.68 20.64
N GLU A 175 -33.70 -15.47 21.11
CA GLU A 175 -34.32 -14.24 20.62
C GLU A 175 -33.41 -13.50 19.64
N ALA A 176 -34.01 -12.90 18.62
CA ALA A 176 -33.32 -11.98 17.73
C ALA A 176 -32.97 -10.69 18.47
N LEU A 177 -31.88 -10.04 18.08
CA LEU A 177 -31.59 -8.68 18.54
C LEU A 177 -32.50 -7.70 17.80
N ASP A 178 -33.17 -6.82 18.54
CA ASP A 178 -33.75 -5.63 17.94
C ASP A 178 -32.62 -4.68 17.46
N PRO A 179 -32.92 -3.68 16.61
CA PRO A 179 -31.91 -2.78 16.06
C PRO A 179 -31.10 -2.01 17.13
N GLU A 180 -31.70 -1.65 18.26
CA GLU A 180 -31.00 -0.96 19.35
C GLU A 180 -30.06 -1.93 20.08
N SER A 181 -30.52 -3.14 20.38
CA SER A 181 -29.68 -4.19 20.95
C SER A 181 -28.50 -4.56 20.06
N LEU A 182 -28.67 -4.56 18.73
CA LEU A 182 -27.57 -4.76 17.78
C LEU A 182 -26.54 -3.63 17.87
N ALA A 183 -27.00 -2.37 17.92
CA ALA A 183 -26.11 -1.22 18.05
C ALA A 183 -25.35 -1.24 19.38
N GLN A 184 -26.03 -1.58 20.48
CA GLN A 184 -25.42 -1.74 21.80
C GLN A 184 -24.39 -2.88 21.83
N TYR A 185 -24.68 -4.00 21.17
CA TYR A 185 -23.73 -5.11 21.05
C TYR A 185 -22.44 -4.70 20.31
N MET A 186 -22.58 -3.95 19.21
CA MET A 186 -21.43 -3.45 18.45
C MET A 186 -20.61 -2.43 19.24
N ASP A 187 -21.28 -1.53 19.96
CA ASP A 187 -20.62 -0.58 20.87
C ASP A 187 -19.88 -1.31 22.00
N PHE A 188 -20.53 -2.31 22.61
CA PHE A 188 -19.91 -3.17 23.63
C PHE A 188 -18.64 -3.86 23.12
N GLN A 189 -18.68 -4.48 21.93
CA GLN A 189 -17.50 -5.12 21.35
C GLN A 189 -16.35 -4.13 21.13
N VAL A 190 -16.66 -2.93 20.62
CA VAL A 190 -15.66 -1.89 20.40
C VAL A 190 -15.03 -1.46 21.73
N ASN A 191 -15.83 -1.23 22.76
CA ASN A 191 -15.36 -0.79 24.06
C ASN A 191 -14.51 -1.86 24.76
N GLU A 192 -14.92 -3.13 24.75
CA GLU A 192 -14.12 -4.24 25.29
C GLU A 192 -12.76 -4.36 24.60
N ILE A 193 -12.71 -4.19 23.27
CA ILE A 193 -11.44 -4.17 22.53
C ILE A 193 -10.56 -3.01 22.99
N LEU A 194 -11.12 -1.80 23.10
CA LEU A 194 -10.38 -0.61 23.52
C LEU A 194 -9.85 -0.75 24.95
N GLU A 195 -10.65 -1.29 25.87
CA GLU A 195 -10.24 -1.55 27.26
C GLU A 195 -9.09 -2.55 27.34
N VAL A 196 -9.14 -3.66 26.58
CA VAL A 196 -8.03 -4.62 26.55
C VAL A 196 -6.77 -3.99 25.97
N LEU A 197 -6.88 -3.21 24.89
CA LEU A 197 -5.73 -2.52 24.29
C LEU A 197 -5.12 -1.47 25.24
N GLU A 198 -5.94 -0.76 26.02
CA GLU A 198 -5.47 0.21 27.02
C GLU A 198 -4.79 -0.51 28.20
N LYS A 199 -5.39 -1.59 28.71
CA LYS A 199 -4.83 -2.44 29.78
C LYS A 199 -3.49 -3.04 29.39
N GLU A 200 -3.31 -3.44 28.13
CA GLU A 200 -2.04 -3.94 27.60
C GLU A 200 -1.03 -2.83 27.26
N ASN A 201 -1.38 -1.56 27.50
CA ASN A 201 -0.56 -0.39 27.17
C ASN A 201 -0.17 -0.38 25.68
N ILE A 202 -1.13 -0.70 24.81
CA ILE A 202 -1.04 -0.60 23.34
C ILE A 202 -1.60 0.75 22.87
N ILE A 203 -2.66 1.22 23.54
CA ILE A 203 -3.24 2.54 23.35
C ILE A 203 -3.31 3.28 24.70
N LYS A 204 -3.52 4.59 24.64
CA LYS A 204 -3.82 5.41 25.81
C LYS A 204 -4.81 6.51 25.44
N ASN A 205 -5.66 6.88 26.39
CA ASN A 205 -6.44 8.09 26.28
C ASN A 205 -5.55 9.33 26.50
N THR A 206 -5.71 10.36 25.68
CA THR A 206 -4.99 11.65 25.80
C THR A 206 -5.97 12.80 25.63
N ASN A 207 -5.59 14.01 26.03
CA ASN A 207 -6.39 15.23 25.77
C ASN A 207 -6.70 15.47 24.28
N ALA A 208 -6.02 14.76 23.37
CA ALA A 208 -6.22 14.81 21.93
C ALA A 208 -6.86 13.52 21.36
N GLY A 209 -7.55 12.74 22.21
CA GLY A 209 -8.20 11.47 21.87
C GLY A 209 -7.32 10.23 22.12
N LEU A 210 -7.86 9.07 21.74
CA LEU A 210 -7.18 7.77 21.82
C LEU A 210 -6.01 7.69 20.83
N LYS A 211 -4.85 7.27 21.33
CA LYS A 211 -3.62 7.14 20.53
C LYS A 211 -2.86 5.87 20.88
N TYR A 212 -2.18 5.31 19.88
CA TYR A 212 -1.21 4.24 20.11
C TYR A 212 -0.05 4.72 20.98
N THR A 213 0.46 3.83 21.82
CA THR A 213 1.67 4.02 22.61
C THR A 213 2.82 3.28 21.93
N PHE A 214 4.02 3.88 21.92
CA PHE A 214 5.19 3.19 21.39
C PHE A 214 5.74 2.23 22.45
N SER A 215 5.14 1.04 22.55
CA SER A 215 5.45 0.03 23.57
C SER A 215 5.80 -1.32 22.94
N ILE A 216 6.46 -2.21 23.70
CA ILE A 216 6.72 -3.59 23.25
C ILE A 216 5.40 -4.34 22.95
N PRO A 217 4.35 -4.25 23.80
CA PRO A 217 3.03 -4.78 23.47
C PRO A 217 2.48 -4.27 22.14
N PHE A 218 2.56 -2.96 21.86
CA PHE A 218 2.13 -2.39 20.58
C PHE A 218 2.89 -3.01 19.39
N ILE A 219 4.22 -3.12 19.47
CA ILE A 219 5.03 -3.73 18.39
C ILE A 219 4.62 -5.19 18.17
N LYS A 220 4.41 -5.97 19.25
CA LYS A 220 3.94 -7.36 19.17
C LYS A 220 2.54 -7.46 18.56
N TYR A 221 1.65 -6.56 18.93
CA TYR A 221 0.29 -6.47 18.39
C TYR A 221 0.31 -6.25 16.87
N ILE A 222 1.08 -5.26 16.39
CA ILE A 222 1.23 -5.00 14.94
C ILE A 222 1.87 -6.18 14.21
N HIS A 223 2.88 -6.82 14.81
CA HIS A 223 3.50 -8.02 14.24
C HIS A 223 2.49 -9.17 14.10
N SER A 224 1.64 -9.39 15.10
CA SER A 224 0.56 -10.39 15.07
C SER A 224 -0.44 -10.10 13.95
N ILE A 225 -0.87 -8.84 13.82
CA ILE A 225 -1.76 -8.40 12.74
C ILE A 225 -1.16 -8.71 11.36
N LEU A 226 0.10 -8.34 11.13
CA LEU A 226 0.76 -8.57 9.85
C LEU A 226 0.94 -10.06 9.54
N LYS A 227 1.25 -10.87 10.55
CA LYS A 227 1.40 -12.33 10.40
C LYS A 227 0.06 -12.97 10.04
N GLY A 228 -1.01 -12.59 10.75
CA GLY A 228 -2.37 -13.07 10.47
C GLY A 228 -2.84 -12.64 9.08
N HIS A 229 -2.58 -11.40 8.68
CA HIS A 229 -2.89 -10.91 7.33
C HIS A 229 -2.18 -11.71 6.22
N LYS A 230 -0.91 -12.09 6.42
CA LYS A 230 -0.19 -12.97 5.48
C LYS A 230 -0.80 -14.37 5.43
N PHE A 231 -1.18 -14.91 6.58
CA PHE A 231 -1.79 -16.23 6.68
C PHE A 231 -3.17 -16.27 6.01
N THR A 232 -4.07 -15.35 6.37
CA THR A 232 -5.37 -15.19 5.72
C THR A 232 -5.24 -15.00 4.21
N SER A 233 -4.33 -14.14 3.78
CA SER A 233 -4.07 -13.92 2.35
C SER A 233 -3.73 -15.22 1.62
N LYS A 234 -3.02 -16.15 2.27
CA LYS A 234 -2.69 -17.46 1.70
C LYS A 234 -3.94 -18.35 1.62
N VAL A 235 -4.68 -18.46 2.71
CA VAL A 235 -5.92 -19.26 2.79
C VAL A 235 -6.91 -18.84 1.70
N LEU A 236 -7.16 -17.54 1.57
CA LEU A 236 -8.09 -17.00 0.56
C LEU A 236 -7.59 -17.27 -0.87
N SER A 237 -6.28 -17.13 -1.12
CA SER A 237 -5.69 -17.44 -2.44
C SER A 237 -5.80 -18.93 -2.82
N GLU A 238 -5.69 -19.83 -1.85
CA GLU A 238 -5.82 -21.28 -2.05
C GLU A 238 -7.29 -21.68 -2.27
N GLN A 239 -8.21 -21.00 -1.59
CA GLN A 239 -9.62 -21.31 -1.72
C GLN A 239 -10.17 -20.99 -3.13
N HIS A 240 -9.73 -19.89 -3.74
CA HIS A 240 -10.04 -19.61 -5.16
C HIS A 240 -9.64 -20.77 -6.08
N LYS A 241 -8.63 -21.59 -5.75
CA LYS A 241 -8.23 -22.77 -6.53
C LYS A 241 -9.26 -23.90 -6.49
N HIS A 242 -10.00 -24.04 -5.38
CA HIS A 242 -10.90 -25.16 -5.13
C HIS A 242 -12.36 -24.90 -5.51
N THR A 243 -12.81 -23.64 -5.62
CA THR A 243 -14.19 -23.32 -6.01
C THR A 243 -14.55 -23.69 -7.47
N GLU A 244 -13.58 -24.19 -8.25
CA GLU A 244 -13.78 -24.67 -9.63
C GLU A 244 -14.09 -26.16 -9.78
N THR A 245 -13.93 -26.96 -8.73
CA THR A 245 -14.30 -28.39 -8.79
C THR A 245 -15.79 -28.63 -8.58
N GLU A 246 -16.55 -27.60 -8.18
CA GLU A 246 -18.01 -27.61 -8.20
C GLU A 246 -18.52 -27.04 -9.53
N PRO A 247 -19.62 -27.59 -10.11
CA PRO A 247 -20.11 -27.17 -11.41
C PRO A 247 -20.37 -25.66 -11.42
N LYS A 248 -20.21 -25.01 -12.60
CA LYS A 248 -20.45 -23.59 -12.85
C LYS A 248 -21.77 -23.11 -12.23
N ASN A 249 -21.76 -22.77 -10.95
CA ASN A 249 -22.91 -22.36 -10.17
C ASN A 249 -22.99 -20.84 -10.21
N ASN A 250 -24.22 -20.32 -10.27
CA ASN A 250 -24.51 -18.87 -10.25
C ASN A 250 -23.84 -18.14 -9.08
N ALA A 251 -23.58 -18.83 -7.96
CA ALA A 251 -22.88 -18.29 -6.80
C ALA A 251 -21.45 -17.80 -7.11
N ASN A 252 -20.64 -18.58 -7.85
CA ASN A 252 -19.27 -18.18 -8.20
C ASN A 252 -19.24 -16.92 -9.08
N PHE A 253 -20.21 -16.81 -9.99
CA PHE A 253 -20.39 -15.64 -10.83
C PHE A 253 -20.80 -14.41 -10.00
N ALA A 254 -21.71 -14.59 -9.04
CA ALA A 254 -22.15 -13.53 -8.14
C ALA A 254 -21.00 -13.00 -7.25
N PHE A 255 -20.14 -13.88 -6.72
CA PHE A 255 -18.94 -13.47 -5.95
C PHE A 255 -17.94 -12.68 -6.81
N LYS A 256 -17.68 -13.11 -8.05
CA LYS A 256 -16.83 -12.34 -8.99
C LYS A 256 -17.38 -10.94 -9.24
N ASN A 257 -18.69 -10.80 -9.47
CA ASN A 257 -19.33 -9.50 -9.65
C ASN A 257 -19.17 -8.60 -8.41
N SER A 258 -19.26 -9.18 -7.20
CA SER A 258 -19.02 -8.41 -5.96
C SER A 258 -17.58 -7.89 -5.85
N GLU A 259 -16.58 -8.69 -6.27
CA GLU A 259 -15.17 -8.28 -6.31
C GLU A 259 -14.93 -7.19 -7.36
N GLU A 260 -15.52 -7.33 -8.55
CA GLU A 260 -15.45 -6.31 -9.60
C GLU A 260 -16.04 -4.97 -9.12
N LEU A 261 -17.19 -5.02 -8.46
CA LEU A 261 -17.86 -3.84 -7.93
C LEU A 261 -17.06 -3.20 -6.79
N ALA A 262 -16.47 -3.98 -5.89
CA ALA A 262 -15.62 -3.44 -4.83
C ALA A 262 -14.32 -2.81 -5.36
N LEU A 263 -13.70 -3.39 -6.40
CA LEU A 263 -12.57 -2.78 -7.10
C LEU A 263 -12.98 -1.46 -7.78
N ALA A 264 -14.16 -1.40 -8.38
CA ALA A 264 -14.71 -0.17 -8.95
C ALA A 264 -14.92 0.90 -7.87
N GLN A 265 -15.43 0.52 -6.70
CA GLN A 265 -15.57 1.43 -5.57
C GLN A 265 -14.22 1.90 -4.99
N GLU A 266 -13.17 1.08 -5.04
CA GLU A 266 -11.83 1.51 -4.63
C GLU A 266 -11.23 2.62 -5.53
N LEU A 267 -11.71 2.73 -6.78
CA LEU A 267 -11.34 3.80 -7.71
C LEU A 267 -12.12 5.08 -7.47
N THR A 268 -13.41 4.98 -7.16
CA THR A 268 -14.27 6.15 -6.90
C THR A 268 -13.97 6.78 -5.54
N TYR A 269 -13.53 5.97 -4.57
CA TYR A 269 -13.18 6.44 -3.24
C TYR A 269 -11.94 7.33 -3.27
N LYS A 270 -12.13 8.61 -2.92
CA LYS A 270 -11.05 9.59 -2.76
C LYS A 270 -10.59 9.60 -1.31
N PRO A 271 -9.34 9.21 -1.00
CA PRO A 271 -8.84 9.29 0.37
C PRO A 271 -8.85 10.75 0.84
N LYS A 272 -9.06 10.97 2.14
CA LYS A 272 -8.98 12.29 2.74
C LYS A 272 -7.58 12.87 2.54
N GLU A 273 -7.50 14.10 2.02
CA GLU A 273 -6.22 14.78 1.84
C GLU A 273 -5.52 14.90 3.20
N GLN A 274 -4.23 14.53 3.25
CA GLN A 274 -3.44 14.71 4.45
C GLN A 274 -3.32 16.19 4.79
N ASP A 275 -3.63 16.53 6.03
CA ASP A 275 -3.45 17.87 6.54
C ASP A 275 -1.96 18.27 6.56
N LYS A 276 -1.70 19.58 6.57
CA LYS A 276 -0.34 20.14 6.52
C LYS A 276 0.54 19.64 7.66
N GLN A 277 -0.01 19.49 8.86
CA GLN A 277 0.74 19.07 10.06
C GLN A 277 1.15 17.60 9.96
N SER A 278 0.27 16.74 9.46
CA SER A 278 0.58 15.34 9.17
C SER A 278 1.66 15.19 8.10
N LYS A 279 1.58 15.98 7.01
CA LYS A 279 2.62 16.00 5.95
C LYS A 279 4.00 16.38 6.52
N ILE A 280 4.07 17.44 7.33
CA ILE A 280 5.32 17.89 7.99
C ILE A 280 5.85 16.81 8.93
N ARG A 281 4.98 16.21 9.74
CA ARG A 281 5.35 15.15 10.68
C ARG A 281 5.99 13.97 9.94
N THR A 282 5.34 13.49 8.87
CA THR A 282 5.87 12.39 8.04
C THR A 282 7.23 12.74 7.44
N PHE A 283 7.43 13.96 6.94
CA PHE A 283 8.71 14.42 6.41
C PHE A 283 9.82 14.36 7.48
N ILE A 284 9.57 14.88 8.68
CA ILE A 284 10.55 14.90 9.77
C ILE A 284 10.92 13.47 10.22
N ILE A 285 9.92 12.63 10.47
CA ILE A 285 10.16 11.25 10.96
C ILE A 285 10.93 10.44 9.92
N SER A 286 10.52 10.56 8.65
CA SER A 286 11.21 9.84 7.58
C SER A 286 12.64 10.33 7.38
N GLY A 287 12.90 11.64 7.49
CA GLY A 287 14.24 12.20 7.45
C GLY A 287 15.13 11.71 8.60
N LEU A 288 14.60 11.65 9.83
CA LEU A 288 15.33 11.09 10.97
C LEU A 288 15.64 9.60 10.77
N ALA A 289 14.66 8.82 10.29
CA ALA A 289 14.87 7.40 9.97
C ALA A 289 15.93 7.20 8.88
N PHE A 290 15.95 8.08 7.87
CA PHE A 290 16.98 8.10 6.83
C PHE A 290 18.38 8.34 7.43
N VAL A 291 18.55 9.38 8.25
CA VAL A 291 19.85 9.70 8.88
C VAL A 291 20.33 8.56 9.78
N LEU A 292 19.44 8.03 10.63
CA LEU A 292 19.77 6.91 11.50
C LEU A 292 20.18 5.67 10.71
N PHE A 293 19.43 5.34 9.66
CA PHE A 293 19.74 4.20 8.80
C PHE A 293 21.10 4.35 8.12
N PHE A 294 21.35 5.48 7.45
CA PHE A 294 22.61 5.70 6.73
C PHE A 294 23.82 5.79 7.67
N GLY A 295 23.64 6.35 8.88
CA GLY A 295 24.65 6.33 9.93
C GLY A 295 24.96 4.91 10.42
N LEU A 296 23.95 4.06 10.60
CA LEU A 296 24.13 2.66 11.02
C LEU A 296 24.87 1.80 9.99
N ILE A 297 24.72 2.10 8.69
CA ILE A 297 25.46 1.39 7.63
C ILE A 297 26.87 1.94 7.39
N GLY A 298 27.32 2.87 8.23
CA GLY A 298 28.69 3.39 8.23
C GLY A 298 28.93 4.64 7.38
N ILE A 299 27.88 5.30 6.87
CA ILE A 299 28.06 6.62 6.24
C ILE A 299 28.36 7.66 7.33
N PRO A 300 29.46 8.44 7.22
CA PRO A 300 29.81 9.43 8.23
C PRO A 300 28.68 10.44 8.46
N PHE A 301 28.31 10.66 9.73
CA PHE A 301 27.28 11.64 10.10
C PHE A 301 27.59 13.06 9.60
N ALA A 302 28.85 13.39 9.36
CA ALA A 302 29.27 14.68 8.80
C ALA A 302 28.77 14.91 7.36
N ILE A 303 28.62 13.84 6.56
CA ILE A 303 28.21 13.91 5.14
C ILE A 303 26.68 13.89 5.01
N LEU A 304 25.97 13.30 5.98
CA LEU A 304 24.51 13.12 5.92
C LEU A 304 23.72 14.44 5.76
N PRO A 305 24.04 15.55 6.46
CA PRO A 305 23.36 16.82 6.23
C PRO A 305 23.51 17.32 4.79
N MET A 306 24.70 17.17 4.21
CA MET A 306 24.98 17.54 2.82
C MET A 306 24.15 16.70 1.85
N LEU A 307 24.11 15.38 2.07
CA LEU A 307 23.29 14.45 1.28
C LEU A 307 21.80 14.79 1.37
N LEU A 308 21.29 15.11 2.57
CA LEU A 308 19.91 15.54 2.77
C LEU A 308 19.59 16.80 1.98
N VAL A 309 20.46 17.81 1.99
CA VAL A 309 20.25 19.05 1.23
C VAL A 309 20.16 18.75 -0.27
N ILE A 310 21.05 17.90 -0.80
CA ILE A 310 21.02 17.52 -2.22
C ILE A 310 19.72 16.81 -2.57
N LEU A 311 19.32 15.82 -1.77
CA LEU A 311 18.07 15.08 -1.98
C LEU A 311 16.84 15.98 -1.87
N ILE A 312 16.82 16.92 -0.92
CA ILE A 312 15.71 17.87 -0.77
C ILE A 312 15.63 18.78 -1.99
N ILE A 313 16.74 19.34 -2.48
CA ILE A 313 16.75 20.18 -3.68
C ILE A 313 16.21 19.39 -4.89
N HIS A 314 16.64 18.13 -5.02
CA HIS A 314 16.15 17.22 -6.05
C HIS A 314 14.63 17.01 -5.95
N GLU A 315 14.12 16.58 -4.80
CA GLU A 315 12.68 16.33 -4.64
C GLU A 315 11.83 17.61 -4.70
N LEU A 316 12.36 18.76 -4.29
CA LEU A 316 11.69 20.04 -4.45
C LEU A 316 11.46 20.36 -5.93
N GLY A 317 12.40 20.01 -6.79
CA GLY A 317 12.24 20.12 -8.23
C GLY A 317 11.03 19.35 -8.75
N HIS A 318 10.91 18.06 -8.41
CA HIS A 318 9.73 17.25 -8.70
C HIS A 318 8.45 17.88 -8.11
N PHE A 319 8.49 18.27 -6.84
CA PHE A 319 7.34 18.84 -6.12
C PHE A 319 6.81 20.11 -6.80
N TYR A 320 7.69 21.05 -7.14
CA TYR A 320 7.30 22.29 -7.81
C TYR A 320 6.76 22.04 -9.21
N ALA A 321 7.37 21.14 -9.99
CA ALA A 321 6.86 20.78 -11.31
C ALA A 321 5.48 20.10 -11.22
N MET A 322 5.27 19.20 -10.25
CA MET A 322 3.97 18.61 -9.98
C MET A 322 2.92 19.68 -9.63
N ARG A 323 3.26 20.62 -8.73
CA ARG A 323 2.37 21.74 -8.37
C ARG A 323 2.04 22.62 -9.56
N PHE A 324 3.03 22.97 -10.38
CA PHE A 324 2.86 23.77 -11.58
C PHE A 324 1.90 23.10 -12.57
N PHE A 325 1.99 21.78 -12.73
CA PHE A 325 1.06 21.03 -13.59
C PHE A 325 -0.26 20.66 -12.91
N GLY A 326 -0.56 21.16 -11.71
CA GLY A 326 -1.85 20.97 -11.04
C GLY A 326 -2.05 19.58 -10.42
N TYR A 327 -0.96 18.93 -9.99
CA TYR A 327 -1.08 17.74 -9.14
C TYR A 327 -1.63 18.12 -7.77
N LYS A 328 -2.49 17.26 -7.24
CA LYS A 328 -3.08 17.36 -5.89
C LYS A 328 -2.30 16.52 -4.89
N ASP A 329 -2.53 16.76 -3.60
CA ASP A 329 -1.96 16.00 -2.48
C ASP A 329 -0.44 15.84 -2.51
N THR A 330 0.27 16.83 -3.05
CA THR A 330 1.71 16.70 -3.23
C THR A 330 2.44 16.73 -1.87
N SER A 331 3.37 15.82 -1.64
CA SER A 331 4.20 15.76 -0.44
C SER A 331 5.59 15.21 -0.74
N ILE A 332 6.55 15.51 0.13
CA ILE A 332 7.91 14.95 0.10
C ILE A 332 8.09 14.14 1.37
N PHE A 333 8.70 12.95 1.25
CA PHE A 333 9.09 12.11 2.38
C PHE A 333 10.33 11.30 2.02
N PHE A 334 11.01 10.77 3.02
CA PHE A 334 12.17 9.91 2.82
C PHE A 334 11.78 8.43 2.89
N ILE A 335 12.42 7.62 2.06
CA ILE A 335 12.30 6.17 2.06
C ILE A 335 13.68 5.62 2.44
N PRO A 336 13.82 4.97 3.61
CA PRO A 336 15.06 4.28 3.96
C PRO A 336 15.47 3.34 2.82
N LEU A 337 16.76 3.31 2.49
CA LEU A 337 17.37 2.58 1.36
C LEU A 337 17.17 3.16 -0.05
N PHE A 338 16.19 4.05 -0.26
CA PHE A 338 15.86 4.54 -1.61
C PHE A 338 16.23 6.01 -1.82
N GLY A 339 16.14 6.85 -0.78
CA GLY A 339 16.39 8.29 -0.88
C GLY A 339 15.22 9.11 -0.36
N ALA A 340 15.00 10.26 -0.97
CA ALA A 340 13.77 11.02 -0.82
C ALA A 340 12.82 10.70 -1.98
N ALA A 341 11.54 11.02 -1.83
CA ALA A 341 10.53 10.85 -2.86
C ALA A 341 9.43 11.90 -2.75
N ALA A 342 9.10 12.52 -3.88
CA ALA A 342 7.93 13.35 -4.05
C ALA A 342 6.75 12.50 -4.54
N LYS A 343 5.61 12.63 -3.85
CA LYS A 343 4.32 12.07 -4.27
C LYS A 343 3.40 13.20 -4.71
N GLY A 344 2.55 12.93 -5.71
CA GLY A 344 1.40 13.76 -6.08
C GLY A 344 0.42 12.95 -6.92
N GLU A 345 -0.85 13.38 -6.96
CA GLU A 345 -1.91 12.68 -7.69
C GLU A 345 -2.55 13.63 -8.72
N LYS A 346 -2.63 13.17 -9.97
CA LYS A 346 -3.25 13.90 -11.08
C LYS A 346 -3.87 12.91 -12.06
N GLU A 347 -5.12 13.17 -12.43
CA GLU A 347 -5.80 12.45 -13.51
C GLU A 347 -5.32 12.97 -14.89
N ASN A 348 -5.19 12.07 -15.86
CA ASN A 348 -4.90 12.40 -17.26
C ASN A 348 -3.59 13.20 -17.47
N VAL A 349 -2.48 12.72 -16.89
CA VAL A 349 -1.15 13.29 -17.12
C VAL A 349 -0.71 13.05 -18.57
N THR A 350 -0.08 14.06 -19.19
CA THR A 350 0.53 13.90 -20.52
C THR A 350 1.98 13.44 -20.40
N ALA A 351 2.47 12.69 -21.40
CA ALA A 351 3.88 12.26 -21.43
C ALA A 351 4.88 13.43 -21.34
N PHE A 352 4.54 14.60 -21.91
CA PHE A 352 5.35 15.81 -21.78
C PHE A 352 5.39 16.35 -20.34
N GLN A 353 4.26 16.35 -19.64
CA GLN A 353 4.23 16.77 -18.23
C GLN A 353 5.06 15.83 -17.36
N GLU A 354 4.93 14.51 -17.53
CA GLU A 354 5.77 13.55 -16.81
C GLU A 354 7.26 13.73 -17.12
N PHE A 355 7.61 13.91 -18.40
CA PHE A 355 8.98 14.19 -18.82
C PHE A 355 9.57 15.42 -18.10
N ILE A 356 8.83 16.53 -18.05
CA ILE A 356 9.28 17.73 -17.34
C ILE A 356 9.37 17.49 -15.84
N VAL A 357 8.40 16.79 -15.24
CA VAL A 357 8.47 16.45 -13.81
C VAL A 357 9.72 15.63 -13.52
N TYR A 358 10.03 14.61 -14.33
CA TYR A 358 11.22 13.77 -14.14
C TYR A 358 12.54 14.51 -14.37
N LEU A 359 12.59 15.50 -15.26
CA LEU A 359 13.77 16.37 -15.39
C LEU A 359 13.89 17.39 -14.27
N ALA A 360 12.76 17.85 -13.71
CA ALA A 360 12.77 18.90 -12.71
C ALA A 360 13.48 18.50 -11.42
N GLY A 361 13.59 17.20 -11.12
CA GLY A 361 14.38 16.72 -9.98
C GLY A 361 15.90 16.87 -10.19
N PRO A 362 16.50 16.18 -11.18
CA PRO A 362 17.94 16.19 -11.37
C PRO A 362 18.52 17.52 -11.90
N VAL A 363 17.79 18.23 -12.77
CA VAL A 363 18.36 19.39 -13.49
C VAL A 363 18.79 20.53 -12.55
N PRO A 364 17.98 20.97 -11.56
CA PRO A 364 18.39 22.03 -10.64
C PRO A 364 19.68 21.71 -9.87
N GLY A 365 19.79 20.50 -9.31
CA GLY A 365 20.98 20.09 -8.56
C GLY A 365 22.21 19.98 -9.47
N MET A 366 22.04 19.52 -10.71
CA MET A 366 23.09 19.50 -11.71
C MET A 366 23.55 20.92 -12.08
N LEU A 367 22.64 21.85 -12.33
CA LEU A 367 22.95 23.25 -12.66
C LEU A 367 23.68 23.97 -11.51
N ILE A 368 23.23 23.76 -10.27
CA ILE A 368 23.91 24.31 -9.08
C ILE A 368 25.35 23.77 -9.01
N SER A 369 25.53 22.47 -9.22
CA SER A 369 26.86 21.85 -9.19
C SER A 369 27.78 22.37 -10.30
N ILE A 370 27.23 22.57 -11.50
CA ILE A 370 27.93 23.18 -12.64
C ILE A 370 28.34 24.61 -12.33
N ALA A 371 27.43 25.41 -11.77
CA ALA A 371 27.71 26.80 -11.41
C ALA A 371 28.82 26.89 -10.34
N ILE A 372 28.77 26.03 -9.32
CA ILE A 372 29.84 25.94 -8.30
C ILE A 372 31.17 25.56 -8.96
N GLY A 373 31.19 24.52 -9.81
CA GLY A 373 32.40 24.10 -10.50
C GLY A 373 33.01 25.20 -11.37
N LEU A 374 32.19 25.93 -12.15
CA LEU A 374 32.64 27.06 -12.96
C LEU A 374 33.15 28.22 -12.09
N PHE A 375 32.52 28.49 -10.94
CA PHE A 375 32.97 29.53 -10.03
C PHE A 375 34.33 29.18 -9.40
N MET A 376 34.53 27.92 -9.00
CA MET A 376 35.81 27.43 -8.48
C MET A 376 36.94 27.48 -9.52
N LEU A 377 36.65 27.32 -10.81
CA LEU A 377 37.65 27.49 -11.87
C LEU A 377 38.11 28.95 -12.04
N ASN A 378 37.24 29.91 -11.72
CA ASN A 378 37.55 31.34 -11.83
C ASN A 378 38.26 31.90 -10.58
N ASP A 379 38.09 31.27 -9.41
CA ASP A 379 38.74 31.65 -8.16
C ASP A 379 39.44 30.44 -7.50
N PRO A 380 40.76 30.28 -7.71
CA PRO A 380 41.53 29.17 -7.16
C PRO A 380 41.48 29.06 -5.63
N SER A 381 41.18 30.14 -4.90
CA SER A 381 41.07 30.08 -3.44
C SER A 381 39.88 29.21 -2.97
N LEU A 382 38.85 29.08 -3.81
CA LEU A 382 37.69 28.23 -3.55
C LEU A 382 37.96 26.76 -3.85
N LEU A 383 39.01 26.46 -4.63
CA LEU A 383 39.45 25.10 -4.92
C LEU A 383 39.92 24.37 -3.65
N GLU A 384 40.44 25.13 -2.68
CA GLU A 384 40.87 24.64 -1.37
C GLU A 384 39.71 24.39 -0.41
N ASN A 385 38.49 24.85 -0.73
CA ASN A 385 37.30 24.60 0.09
C ASN A 385 36.78 23.17 -0.13
N ALA A 386 37.25 22.25 0.71
CA ALA A 386 36.90 20.83 0.65
C ALA A 386 35.38 20.58 0.70
N LEU A 387 34.64 21.31 1.53
CA LEU A 387 33.19 21.14 1.67
C LEU A 387 32.43 21.55 0.41
N LEU A 388 32.82 22.67 -0.20
CA LEU A 388 32.19 23.16 -1.43
C LEU A 388 32.48 22.22 -2.61
N LYS A 389 33.73 21.74 -2.71
CA LYS A 389 34.16 20.74 -3.69
C LYS A 389 33.38 19.43 -3.53
N GLU A 390 33.29 18.91 -2.32
CA GLU A 390 32.58 17.67 -2.01
C GLU A 390 31.08 17.80 -2.33
N TYR A 391 30.45 18.93 -1.97
CA TYR A 391 29.06 19.20 -2.33
C TYR A 391 28.84 19.22 -3.85
N ALA A 392 29.68 19.91 -4.61
CA ALA A 392 29.56 20.00 -6.06
C ALA A 392 29.70 18.62 -6.72
N ILE A 393 30.68 17.83 -6.30
CA ILE A 393 30.91 16.48 -6.83
C ILE A 393 29.73 15.56 -6.48
N MET A 394 29.32 15.52 -5.22
CA MET A 394 28.25 14.64 -4.76
C MET A 394 26.89 15.03 -5.36
N SER A 395 26.59 16.32 -5.43
CA SER A 395 25.36 16.83 -6.02
C SER A 395 25.32 16.54 -7.53
N PHE A 396 26.42 16.78 -8.25
CA PHE A 396 26.49 16.41 -9.66
C PHE A 396 26.31 14.90 -9.85
N ALA A 397 27.06 14.08 -9.10
CA ALA A 397 27.02 12.63 -9.22
C ALA A 397 25.63 12.05 -8.95
N LEU A 398 24.94 12.50 -7.89
CA LEU A 398 23.60 12.02 -7.54
C LEU A 398 22.54 12.40 -8.59
N ASN A 399 22.59 13.64 -9.08
CA ASN A 399 21.64 14.11 -10.09
C ASN A 399 21.92 13.50 -11.46
N TYR A 400 23.19 13.34 -11.83
CA TYR A 400 23.60 12.68 -13.06
C TYR A 400 23.26 11.19 -13.04
N LEU A 401 23.48 10.50 -11.92
CA LEU A 401 23.03 9.11 -11.73
C LEU A 401 21.52 9.01 -11.94
N ASN A 402 20.73 9.93 -11.38
CA ASN A 402 19.28 9.94 -11.60
C ASN A 402 18.88 10.20 -13.06
N LEU A 403 19.72 10.85 -13.86
CA LEU A 403 19.49 11.01 -15.30
C LEU A 403 19.88 9.78 -16.12
N LEU A 404 20.61 8.80 -15.59
CA LEU A 404 20.97 7.61 -16.37
C LEU A 404 19.71 6.85 -16.83
N PRO A 405 19.74 6.23 -18.02
CA PRO A 405 18.61 5.47 -18.57
C PRO A 405 18.49 4.09 -17.90
N ILE A 406 18.33 4.09 -16.58
CA ILE A 406 18.25 2.91 -15.72
C ILE A 406 16.98 3.04 -14.88
N PHE A 407 16.02 2.14 -15.05
CA PHE A 407 14.84 2.13 -14.19
C PHE A 407 15.18 1.58 -12.80
N PRO A 408 14.68 2.17 -11.69
CA PRO A 408 13.63 3.19 -11.56
C PRO A 408 14.14 4.63 -11.38
N LEU A 409 15.36 4.95 -11.81
CA LEU A 409 15.87 6.34 -11.79
C LEU A 409 15.07 7.21 -12.77
N ASP A 410 15.11 8.53 -12.60
CA ASP A 410 14.27 9.44 -13.38
C ASP A 410 14.56 9.40 -14.88
N GLY A 411 15.82 9.24 -15.29
CA GLY A 411 16.20 8.99 -16.68
C GLY A 411 15.59 7.71 -17.24
N GLY A 412 15.55 6.64 -16.44
CA GLY A 412 14.82 5.42 -16.78
C GLY A 412 13.32 5.64 -16.94
N LYS A 413 12.69 6.46 -16.08
CA LYS A 413 11.28 6.83 -16.20
C LYS A 413 11.03 7.71 -17.44
N ILE A 414 11.93 8.64 -17.77
CA ILE A 414 11.88 9.44 -19.01
C ILE A 414 11.86 8.54 -20.23
N VAL A 415 12.80 7.58 -20.32
CA VAL A 415 12.87 6.62 -21.42
C VAL A 415 11.58 5.80 -21.52
N GLN A 416 11.06 5.29 -20.40
CA GLN A 416 9.80 4.54 -20.39
C GLN A 416 8.61 5.38 -20.86
N THR A 417 8.44 6.59 -20.34
CA THR A 417 7.32 7.48 -20.68
C THR A 417 7.36 7.90 -22.16
N LEU A 418 8.54 8.28 -22.67
CA LEU A 418 8.68 8.76 -24.04
C LEU A 418 8.67 7.62 -25.08
N LEU A 419 9.37 6.52 -24.83
CA LEU A 419 9.58 5.46 -25.84
C LEU A 419 8.69 4.24 -25.65
N PHE A 420 8.46 3.82 -24.40
CA PHE A 420 7.89 2.50 -24.11
C PHE A 420 6.46 2.52 -23.55
N SER A 421 5.82 3.67 -23.41
CA SER A 421 4.50 3.83 -22.77
C SER A 421 3.39 2.90 -23.29
N ARG A 422 3.50 2.43 -24.55
CA ARG A 422 2.53 1.50 -25.18
C ARG A 422 3.08 0.10 -25.45
N TYR A 423 4.27 -0.20 -24.96
CA TYR A 423 4.96 -1.47 -25.14
C TYR A 423 5.30 -2.07 -23.76
N PRO A 424 4.31 -2.57 -23.01
CA PRO A 424 4.51 -3.03 -21.63
C PRO A 424 5.55 -4.16 -21.51
N LYS A 425 5.65 -5.04 -22.52
CA LYS A 425 6.70 -6.07 -22.56
C LYS A 425 8.10 -5.44 -22.66
N VAL A 426 8.25 -4.38 -23.47
CA VAL A 426 9.51 -3.66 -23.62
C VAL A 426 9.87 -2.93 -22.32
N GLN A 427 8.90 -2.33 -21.63
CA GLN A 427 9.11 -1.75 -20.29
C GLN A 427 9.66 -2.80 -19.31
N PHE A 428 9.11 -4.02 -19.31
CA PHE A 428 9.58 -5.10 -18.46
C PHE A 428 11.00 -5.58 -18.83
N TYR A 429 11.32 -5.72 -20.12
CA TYR A 429 12.70 -6.07 -20.51
C TYR A 429 13.69 -4.95 -20.19
N PHE A 430 13.30 -3.68 -20.36
CA PHE A 430 14.11 -2.54 -19.95
C PHE A 430 14.35 -2.52 -18.43
N PHE A 431 13.35 -2.89 -17.63
CA PHE A 431 13.50 -3.11 -16.18
C PHE A 431 14.56 -4.20 -15.88
N LEU A 432 14.51 -5.35 -16.56
CA LEU A 432 15.48 -6.44 -16.36
C LEU A 432 16.91 -6.03 -16.76
N ILE A 433 17.05 -5.30 -17.87
CA ILE A 433 18.34 -4.76 -18.31
C ILE A 433 18.88 -3.74 -17.29
N SER A 434 18.01 -2.87 -16.76
CA SER A 434 18.37 -1.91 -15.71
C SER A 434 18.83 -2.62 -14.43
N LEU A 435 18.13 -3.67 -14.01
CA LEU A 435 18.53 -4.51 -12.88
C LEU A 435 19.91 -5.14 -13.11
N LEU A 436 20.15 -5.71 -14.29
CA LEU A 436 21.46 -6.29 -14.63
C LEU A 436 22.57 -5.23 -14.60
N ALA A 437 22.32 -4.04 -15.14
CA ALA A 437 23.27 -2.94 -15.09
C ALA A 437 23.62 -2.54 -13.65
N ILE A 438 22.63 -2.43 -12.76
CA ILE A 438 22.84 -2.12 -11.35
C ILE A 438 23.64 -3.24 -10.66
N ILE A 439 23.35 -4.52 -10.94
CA ILE A 439 24.11 -5.66 -10.39
C ILE A 439 25.58 -5.58 -10.84
N ILE A 440 25.82 -5.35 -12.12
CA ILE A 440 27.18 -5.22 -12.66
C ILE A 440 27.90 -4.03 -12.00
N SER A 441 27.25 -2.87 -11.91
CA SER A 441 27.81 -1.69 -11.23
C SER A 441 28.08 -1.95 -9.75
N ALA A 442 27.21 -2.68 -9.04
CA ALA A 442 27.42 -3.04 -7.64
C ALA A 442 28.66 -3.92 -7.46
N LEU A 443 28.89 -4.87 -8.36
CA LEU A 443 30.05 -5.76 -8.33
C LEU A 443 31.34 -5.04 -8.71
N LEU A 444 31.32 -4.21 -9.76
CA LEU A 444 32.50 -3.48 -10.23
C LEU A 444 32.96 -2.40 -9.24
N LEU A 445 32.01 -1.73 -8.59
CA LEU A 445 32.30 -0.66 -7.62
C LEU A 445 32.40 -1.18 -6.18
N GLU A 446 32.25 -2.49 -5.97
CA GLU A 446 32.14 -3.12 -4.64
C GLU A 446 31.14 -2.38 -3.70
N SER A 447 30.06 -1.83 -4.29
CA SER A 447 29.14 -0.93 -3.60
C SER A 447 27.98 -1.68 -2.96
N ILE A 448 27.96 -1.70 -1.63
CA ILE A 448 26.87 -2.31 -0.87
C ILE A 448 25.52 -1.63 -1.11
N ILE A 449 25.51 -0.30 -1.31
CA ILE A 449 24.28 0.47 -1.55
C ILE A 449 23.64 0.03 -2.86
N LEU A 450 24.43 -0.09 -3.95
CA LEU A 450 23.93 -0.59 -5.23
C LEU A 450 23.50 -2.06 -5.14
N GLY A 451 24.21 -2.87 -4.34
CA GLY A 451 23.82 -4.27 -4.09
C GLY A 451 22.46 -4.39 -3.40
N VAL A 452 22.18 -3.56 -2.39
CA VAL A 452 20.88 -3.52 -1.72
C VAL A 452 19.79 -3.02 -2.66
N PHE A 453 20.08 -2.00 -3.48
CA PHE A 453 19.16 -1.51 -4.49
C PHE A 453 18.80 -2.58 -5.53
N ALA A 454 19.79 -3.33 -6.02
CA ALA A 454 19.58 -4.48 -6.91
C ALA A 454 18.70 -5.55 -6.25
N LEU A 455 18.92 -5.86 -4.97
CA LEU A 455 18.12 -6.83 -4.22
C LEU A 455 16.65 -6.40 -4.11
N LEU A 456 16.39 -5.12 -3.84
CA LEU A 456 15.02 -4.58 -3.80
C LEU A 456 14.31 -4.71 -5.16
N LEU A 457 15.02 -4.40 -6.25
CA LEU A 457 14.50 -4.54 -7.60
C LEU A 457 14.29 -6.01 -7.99
N PHE A 458 15.15 -6.92 -7.53
CA PHE A 458 14.99 -8.35 -7.74
C PHE A 458 13.65 -8.87 -7.20
N PHE A 459 13.27 -8.48 -5.98
CA PHE A 459 11.95 -8.85 -5.42
C PHE A 459 10.76 -8.21 -6.18
N ALA A 460 11.00 -7.14 -6.93
CA ALA A 460 9.98 -6.49 -7.75
C ALA A 460 9.77 -7.13 -9.13
N ILE A 461 10.58 -8.11 -9.54
CA ILE A 461 10.48 -8.76 -10.87
C ILE A 461 9.07 -9.32 -11.11
N ASN A 462 8.59 -10.18 -10.21
CA ASN A 462 7.29 -10.84 -10.38
C ASN A 462 6.14 -9.82 -10.47
N HIS A 463 6.17 -8.81 -9.60
CA HIS A 463 5.17 -7.74 -9.61
C HIS A 463 5.14 -6.98 -10.95
N ASN A 464 6.31 -6.53 -11.42
CA ASN A 464 6.42 -5.81 -12.70
C ASN A 464 6.01 -6.69 -13.89
N HIS A 465 6.32 -8.00 -13.86
CA HIS A 465 5.88 -8.94 -14.89
C HIS A 465 4.35 -9.06 -14.95
N HIS A 466 3.69 -9.19 -13.80
CA HIS A 466 2.24 -9.27 -13.70
C HIS A 466 1.56 -7.99 -14.22
N ILE A 467 2.09 -6.81 -13.88
CA ILE A 467 1.61 -5.50 -14.37
C ILE A 467 1.80 -5.39 -15.89
N ALA A 468 2.98 -5.70 -16.42
CA ALA A 468 3.24 -5.64 -17.85
C ALA A 468 2.30 -6.58 -18.64
N THR A 469 2.07 -7.79 -18.13
CA THR A 469 1.15 -8.76 -18.73
C THR A 469 -0.31 -8.29 -18.68
N LEU A 470 -0.69 -7.59 -17.60
CA LEU A 470 -2.04 -7.04 -17.43
C LEU A 470 -2.29 -5.96 -18.47
N ILE A 471 -1.40 -4.99 -18.56
CA ILE A 471 -1.47 -3.89 -19.52
C ILE A 471 -1.47 -4.44 -20.96
N ALA A 472 -0.60 -5.42 -21.26
CA ALA A 472 -0.54 -6.03 -22.58
C ALA A 472 -1.89 -6.65 -22.98
N LYS A 473 -2.54 -7.37 -22.05
CA LYS A 473 -3.86 -7.96 -22.31
C LYS A 473 -4.95 -6.91 -22.48
N VAL A 474 -5.00 -5.90 -21.62
CA VAL A 474 -5.97 -4.80 -21.72
C VAL A 474 -5.89 -4.15 -23.10
N LEU A 475 -4.67 -3.92 -23.62
CA LEU A 475 -4.46 -3.33 -24.95
C LEU A 475 -4.91 -4.24 -26.11
N THR A 476 -5.04 -5.55 -25.92
CA THR A 476 -5.56 -6.48 -26.94
C THR A 476 -7.08 -6.56 -26.97
N VAL A 477 -7.76 -6.16 -25.90
CA VAL A 477 -9.23 -6.22 -25.80
C VAL A 477 -9.86 -5.04 -26.55
N LYS A 478 -10.48 -5.34 -27.70
CA LYS A 478 -11.11 -4.35 -28.60
C LYS A 478 -12.48 -3.83 -28.16
N ASN A 479 -13.05 -4.30 -27.05
CA ASN A 479 -14.39 -3.90 -26.60
C ASN A 479 -14.49 -2.38 -26.30
N ASP A 480 -15.67 -1.79 -26.39
CA ASP A 480 -15.90 -0.36 -26.11
C ASP A 480 -16.04 -0.03 -24.61
N ASP A 481 -15.86 -1.02 -23.73
CA ASP A 481 -15.87 -0.84 -22.27
C ASP A 481 -14.90 0.26 -21.81
N VAL A 482 -15.27 0.94 -20.72
CA VAL A 482 -14.40 1.87 -20.02
C VAL A 482 -13.11 1.15 -19.60
N LEU A 483 -11.98 1.85 -19.69
CA LEU A 483 -10.66 1.27 -19.44
C LEU A 483 -10.53 0.65 -18.02
N SER A 484 -11.12 1.29 -17.00
CA SER A 484 -11.22 0.76 -15.64
C SER A 484 -11.83 -0.64 -15.64
N ASP A 485 -12.94 -0.80 -16.34
CA ASP A 485 -13.74 -2.01 -16.33
C ASP A 485 -12.99 -3.15 -17.03
N LYS A 486 -12.28 -2.84 -18.12
CA LYS A 486 -11.38 -3.81 -18.78
C LYS A 486 -10.32 -4.34 -17.82
N VAL A 487 -9.68 -3.46 -17.05
CA VAL A 487 -8.63 -3.85 -16.10
C VAL A 487 -9.22 -4.67 -14.96
N ILE A 488 -10.36 -4.24 -14.40
CA ILE A 488 -11.08 -4.93 -13.32
C ILE A 488 -11.48 -6.34 -13.77
N LYS A 489 -12.16 -6.46 -14.92
CA LYS A 489 -12.58 -7.76 -15.47
C LYS A 489 -11.39 -8.71 -15.67
N ILE A 490 -10.24 -8.22 -16.15
CA ILE A 490 -9.05 -9.07 -16.31
C ILE A 490 -8.46 -9.47 -14.95
N LEU A 491 -8.40 -8.56 -13.97
CA LEU A 491 -7.88 -8.85 -12.63
C LEU A 491 -8.72 -9.87 -11.86
N VAL A 492 -10.03 -9.88 -12.06
CA VAL A 492 -10.96 -10.80 -11.38
C VAL A 492 -11.09 -12.13 -12.13
N ASN A 493 -11.13 -12.12 -13.47
CA ASN A 493 -11.49 -13.30 -14.24
C ASN A 493 -10.32 -14.09 -14.85
N ASP A 494 -9.13 -13.51 -15.01
CA ASP A 494 -8.00 -14.23 -15.60
C ASP A 494 -7.26 -15.08 -14.55
N GLU A 495 -7.05 -16.36 -14.84
CA GLU A 495 -6.39 -17.33 -13.96
C GLU A 495 -5.05 -16.84 -13.37
N ARG A 496 -4.30 -16.01 -14.11
CA ARG A 496 -2.99 -15.50 -13.63
C ARG A 496 -3.09 -14.54 -12.44
N TYR A 497 -4.25 -13.94 -12.23
CA TYR A 497 -4.48 -12.97 -11.15
C TYR A 497 -5.39 -13.51 -10.04
N LYS A 498 -5.90 -14.73 -10.20
CA LYS A 498 -6.82 -15.37 -9.28
C LYS A 498 -6.22 -15.60 -7.89
N GLU A 499 -4.94 -15.95 -7.83
CA GLU A 499 -4.21 -16.13 -6.57
C GLU A 499 -3.76 -14.81 -5.93
N ILE A 500 -3.97 -13.68 -6.61
CA ILE A 500 -3.57 -12.37 -6.08
C ILE A 500 -4.64 -11.88 -5.10
N PRO A 501 -4.28 -11.50 -3.86
CA PRO A 501 -5.24 -10.98 -2.90
C PRO A 501 -5.91 -9.69 -3.39
N PHE A 502 -7.16 -9.46 -2.96
CA PHE A 502 -7.95 -8.28 -3.32
C PHE A 502 -7.19 -6.95 -3.14
N ALA A 503 -6.61 -6.73 -1.96
CA ALA A 503 -5.78 -5.55 -1.67
C ALA A 503 -4.67 -5.30 -2.71
N ARG A 504 -4.05 -6.38 -3.21
CA ARG A 504 -2.98 -6.29 -4.21
C ARG A 504 -3.56 -6.02 -5.60
N LYS A 505 -4.70 -6.62 -5.97
CA LYS A 505 -5.43 -6.30 -7.21
C LYS A 505 -5.78 -4.82 -7.28
N GLY A 506 -6.25 -4.22 -6.18
CA GLY A 506 -6.50 -2.77 -6.06
C GLY A 506 -5.28 -1.89 -6.41
N SER A 507 -4.12 -2.24 -5.84
CA SER A 507 -2.86 -1.55 -6.15
C SER A 507 -2.44 -1.72 -7.62
N MET A 508 -2.66 -2.91 -8.19
CA MET A 508 -2.34 -3.22 -9.58
C MET A 508 -3.26 -2.48 -10.55
N LEU A 509 -4.54 -2.38 -10.22
CA LEU A 509 -5.54 -1.62 -10.96
C LEU A 509 -5.12 -0.15 -11.09
N LYS A 510 -4.76 0.50 -9.97
CA LYS A 510 -4.29 1.90 -9.96
C LYS A 510 -3.01 2.08 -10.78
N GLN A 511 -2.04 1.18 -10.66
CA GLN A 511 -0.79 1.22 -11.43
C GLN A 511 -1.02 1.03 -12.93
N ALA A 512 -1.83 0.04 -13.33
CA ALA A 512 -2.13 -0.24 -14.72
C ALA A 512 -2.91 0.93 -15.36
N LEU A 513 -3.91 1.47 -14.66
CA LEU A 513 -4.68 2.62 -15.14
C LEU A 513 -3.82 3.87 -15.27
N LYS A 514 -2.87 4.10 -14.35
CA LYS A 514 -1.91 5.20 -14.50
C LYS A 514 -1.19 5.09 -15.85
N VAL A 515 -0.62 3.93 -16.19
CA VAL A 515 0.11 3.73 -17.45
C VAL A 515 -0.81 3.81 -18.66
N LEU A 516 -1.99 3.19 -18.60
CA LEU A 516 -2.93 3.13 -19.72
C LEU A 516 -3.58 4.49 -20.05
N ASN A 517 -3.80 5.33 -19.03
CA ASN A 517 -4.36 6.69 -19.16
C ASN A 517 -3.32 7.71 -19.66
N LEU A 518 -2.02 7.40 -19.63
CA LEU A 518 -1.00 8.29 -20.20
C LEU A 518 -1.22 8.42 -21.70
N LYS A 519 -1.56 9.62 -22.18
CA LYS A 519 -1.70 9.88 -23.62
C LYS A 519 -0.39 9.50 -24.33
N LYS A 520 -0.51 8.77 -25.45
CA LYS A 520 0.65 8.40 -26.27
C LYS A 520 1.40 9.68 -26.66
N PRO A 521 2.72 9.77 -26.42
CA PRO A 521 3.48 10.93 -26.85
C PRO A 521 3.40 11.05 -28.38
N SER A 522 3.23 12.27 -28.89
CA SER A 522 3.36 12.52 -30.32
C SER A 522 4.82 12.30 -30.74
N LEU A 523 5.05 11.98 -32.02
CA LEU A 523 6.40 11.81 -32.54
C LEU A 523 7.28 13.05 -32.27
N LEU A 524 6.70 14.25 -32.37
CA LEU A 524 7.38 15.50 -32.06
C LEU A 524 7.83 15.56 -30.60
N VAL A 525 6.94 15.22 -29.65
CA VAL A 525 7.29 15.19 -28.22
C VAL A 525 8.37 14.16 -27.93
N MET A 526 8.32 12.99 -28.59
CA MET A 526 9.37 11.98 -28.46
C MET A 526 10.72 12.49 -28.96
N LEU A 527 10.78 13.05 -30.18
CA LEU A 527 12.02 13.52 -30.79
C LEU A 527 12.63 14.68 -30.00
N ILE A 528 11.84 15.69 -29.68
CA ILE A 528 12.31 16.86 -28.91
C ILE A 528 12.71 16.42 -27.50
N GLY A 529 11.85 15.67 -26.81
CA GLY A 529 12.11 15.19 -25.45
C GLY A 529 13.39 14.36 -25.36
N MET A 530 13.57 13.40 -26.27
CA MET A 530 14.79 12.59 -26.32
C MET A 530 16.02 13.41 -26.70
N SER A 531 15.90 14.40 -27.60
CA SER A 531 17.03 15.27 -27.94
C SER A 531 17.51 16.08 -26.74
N ILE A 532 16.58 16.68 -25.99
CA ILE A 532 16.88 17.41 -24.75
C ILE A 532 17.52 16.47 -23.73
N TYR A 533 16.95 15.28 -23.55
CA TYR A 533 17.46 14.30 -22.60
C TYR A 533 18.88 13.82 -22.95
N LEU A 534 19.16 13.56 -24.22
CA LEU A 534 20.49 13.15 -24.69
C LEU A 534 21.54 14.25 -24.49
N VAL A 535 21.18 15.53 -24.67
CA VAL A 535 22.08 16.65 -24.37
C VAL A 535 22.43 16.70 -22.88
N LEU A 536 21.46 16.47 -21.99
CA LEU A 536 21.68 16.47 -20.54
C LEU A 536 22.51 15.27 -20.07
N LEU A 537 22.54 14.18 -20.84
CA LEU A 537 23.39 13.02 -20.58
C LEU A 537 24.87 13.24 -20.96
N VAL A 538 25.21 14.30 -21.70
CA VAL A 538 26.62 14.60 -21.99
C VAL A 538 27.23 15.27 -20.75
N PRO A 539 28.24 14.65 -20.08
CA PRO A 539 28.87 15.28 -18.95
C PRO A 539 29.53 16.61 -19.36
N PRO A 540 29.43 17.66 -18.53
CA PRO A 540 30.03 18.94 -18.85
C PRO A 540 31.57 18.83 -18.77
N ILE A 541 32.25 19.57 -19.64
CA ILE A 541 33.72 19.52 -19.81
C ILE A 541 34.47 19.74 -18.49
N TRP A 542 34.00 20.65 -17.62
CA TRP A 542 34.64 20.94 -16.33
C TRP A 542 34.67 19.72 -15.37
N PHE A 543 33.69 18.82 -15.47
CA PHE A 543 33.64 17.62 -14.62
C PHE A 543 34.82 16.69 -14.90
N TYR A 544 35.26 16.60 -16.16
CA TYR A 544 36.43 15.82 -16.54
C TYR A 544 37.70 16.35 -15.88
N PHE A 545 37.87 17.67 -15.80
CA PHE A 545 39.04 18.28 -15.14
C PHE A 545 39.10 17.93 -13.64
N PHE A 546 37.97 17.92 -12.93
CA PHE A 546 37.98 17.63 -11.49
C PHE A 546 38.06 16.15 -11.13
N VAL A 547 37.62 15.24 -12.01
CA VAL A 547 37.60 13.79 -11.75
C VAL A 547 38.87 13.09 -12.24
N LEU A 548 39.49 13.58 -13.32
CA LEU A 548 40.65 12.94 -13.95
C LEU A 548 42.00 13.61 -13.62
N GLY A 549 42.01 14.74 -12.89
CA GLY A 549 43.24 15.40 -12.46
C GLY A 549 43.07 16.88 -12.19
#